data_AF-A0A4V2A4E2-F1
#
_entry.id   AF-A0A4V2A4E2-F1
#
_cell.length_a   1.000
_cell.length_b   1.000
_cell.length_c   1.000
_cell.angle_alpha   90.00
_cell.angle_beta   90.00
_cell.angle_gamma   90.00
#
_symmetry.space_group_name_H-M   'P 1'
#
loop_
_entity.id
_entity.type
_entity.pdbx_description
1 polymer ?
#
loop_
_entity_poly.entity_id
_entity_poly.type
_entity_poly.pdbx_seq_one_letter_code
_entity_poly.pdbx_strand_id
1 'polypeptide(L)'
;RDNPQVLRSLQALEKVQPEKIPFELLDFNLGERWIPVKYYERFATALFEQQADVNYFPSLDAFKVSTGMNLKVSREYAVTPKSGRTTYGYTLLEHALENTTPFFTYEVSMGGGKTIRMPDNEAIQLAHQKIELMRGGFIDWLKELPEGDKKQLEKLYNDTYNCYVLREFDGSHLNFPGLDKKALGIEDLYSSQKNAAWRIIQNRGALVDHEVGLGKTLTMIVAAQEMKRLGILHKPMIIALKANVDQIAETYRKAYPNARILFPGQNDFTPAQRLRIFHEIKNNNWDCIILTHDQFGKIPQSPEIQKQIFQSELGNVVKDLETVQDLGGDISK
;
A
#
# COMPACT_ATOMS: atom_id res chain seq x y z
N ARG A 1 30.74 -9.99 21.35
CA ARG A 1 29.56 -10.65 21.95
C ARG A 1 29.28 -10.14 23.37
N ASP A 2 30.20 -9.39 24.01
CA ASP A 2 30.06 -8.92 25.40
C ASP A 2 29.74 -7.42 25.55
N ASN A 3 29.09 -6.79 24.56
CA ASN A 3 28.64 -5.40 24.73
C ASN A 3 27.24 -5.38 25.37
N PRO A 4 27.08 -4.87 26.61
CA PRO A 4 25.78 -4.84 27.29
C PRO A 4 24.69 -4.08 26.52
N GLN A 5 25.08 -3.06 25.75
CA GLN A 5 24.14 -2.30 24.91
C GLN A 5 23.63 -3.15 23.74
N VAL A 6 24.50 -3.96 23.12
CA VAL A 6 24.10 -4.86 22.04
C VAL A 6 23.15 -5.93 22.55
N LEU A 7 23.42 -6.51 23.73
CA LEU A 7 22.53 -7.49 24.37
C LEU A 7 21.16 -6.88 24.70
N ARG A 8 21.13 -5.66 25.23
CA ARG A 8 19.89 -4.94 25.52
C ARG A 8 19.08 -4.67 24.24
N SER A 9 19.74 -4.19 23.18
CA SER A 9 19.09 -3.95 21.88
C SER A 9 18.58 -5.25 21.26
N LEU A 10 19.35 -6.33 21.33
CA LEU A 10 18.93 -7.65 20.84
C LEU A 10 17.67 -8.14 21.55
N GLN A 11 17.66 -8.11 22.88
CA GLN A 11 16.48 -8.49 23.67
C GLN A 11 15.25 -7.62 23.38
N ALA A 12 15.45 -6.33 23.11
CA ALA A 12 14.36 -5.43 22.72
C ALA A 12 13.81 -5.79 21.34
N LEU A 13 14.69 -6.08 20.37
CA LEU A 13 14.30 -6.49 19.01
C LEU A 13 13.61 -7.84 18.97
N GLU A 14 14.06 -8.81 19.79
CA GLU A 14 13.43 -10.14 19.90
C GLU A 14 12.01 -10.06 20.44
N LYS A 15 11.73 -9.15 21.39
CA LYS A 15 10.39 -8.95 21.97
C LYS A 15 9.38 -8.32 21.02
N VAL A 16 9.85 -7.61 19.99
CA VAL A 16 8.99 -6.90 19.03
C VAL A 16 8.96 -7.58 17.67
N GLN A 17 9.49 -8.80 17.54
CA GLN A 17 9.31 -9.58 16.33
C GLN A 17 7.82 -9.92 16.16
N PRO A 18 7.30 -9.92 14.92
CA PRO A 18 5.94 -10.37 14.68
C PRO A 18 5.81 -11.86 15.05
N GLU A 19 4.62 -12.25 15.48
CA GLU A 19 4.32 -13.66 15.70
C GLU A 19 4.45 -14.40 14.37
N LYS A 20 5.25 -15.48 14.37
CA LYS A 20 5.48 -16.24 13.14
C LYS A 20 4.19 -16.92 12.71
N ILE A 21 3.86 -16.77 11.43
CA ILE A 21 2.73 -17.46 10.82
C ILE A 21 3.18 -18.89 10.51
N PRO A 22 2.58 -19.92 11.13
CA PRO A 22 2.93 -21.31 10.87
C PRO A 22 2.49 -21.73 9.46
N PHE A 23 3.12 -22.78 8.93
CA PHE A 23 2.83 -23.30 7.59
C PHE A 23 1.34 -23.54 7.32
N GLU A 24 0.59 -24.04 8.30
CA GLU A 24 -0.84 -24.37 8.18
C GLU A 24 -1.74 -23.15 8.01
N LEU A 25 -1.26 -21.95 8.39
CA LEU A 25 -1.98 -20.69 8.23
C LEU A 25 -1.51 -19.90 6.99
N LEU A 26 -0.51 -20.39 6.26
CA LEU A 26 -0.08 -19.79 5.01
C LEU A 26 -1.05 -20.17 3.89
N ASP A 27 -1.50 -19.15 3.16
CA ASP A 27 -2.26 -19.33 1.93
C ASP A 27 -1.29 -19.43 0.75
N PHE A 28 -1.36 -20.54 0.02
CA PHE A 28 -0.44 -20.85 -1.07
C PHE A 28 -1.19 -20.84 -2.39
N ASN A 29 -0.55 -20.30 -3.42
CA ASN A 29 -0.96 -20.49 -4.81
C ASN A 29 0.18 -21.15 -5.61
N LEU A 30 -0.19 -21.82 -6.70
CA LEU A 30 0.80 -22.31 -7.66
C LEU A 30 1.40 -21.12 -8.41
N GLY A 31 2.74 -21.02 -8.44
CA GLY A 31 3.46 -19.97 -9.15
C GLY A 31 3.78 -18.70 -8.34
N GLU A 32 3.58 -18.71 -7.03
CA GLU A 32 4.10 -17.68 -6.11
C GLU A 32 5.62 -17.46 -6.25
N ARG A 33 6.03 -16.21 -6.50
CA ARG A 33 7.42 -15.89 -6.90
C ARG A 33 8.42 -16.02 -5.77
N TRP A 34 7.94 -16.05 -4.53
CA TRP A 34 8.78 -16.25 -3.35
C TRP A 34 9.08 -17.73 -3.09
N ILE A 35 8.31 -18.66 -3.66
CA ILE A 35 8.55 -20.10 -3.46
C ILE A 35 9.74 -20.53 -4.36
N PRO A 36 10.75 -21.22 -3.80
CA PRO A 36 11.88 -21.69 -4.59
C PRO A 36 11.45 -22.63 -5.73
N VAL A 37 11.99 -22.41 -6.92
CA VAL A 37 11.64 -23.15 -8.15
C VAL A 37 11.77 -24.67 -8.01
N LYS A 38 12.70 -25.15 -7.16
CA LYS A 38 12.86 -26.59 -6.82
C LYS A 38 11.57 -27.26 -6.34
N TYR A 39 10.64 -26.52 -5.71
CA TYR A 39 9.36 -27.07 -5.28
C TYR A 39 8.42 -27.26 -6.47
N TYR A 40 8.42 -26.36 -7.44
CA TYR A 40 7.66 -26.52 -8.68
C TYR A 40 8.21 -27.65 -9.54
N GLU A 41 9.53 -27.83 -9.58
CA GLU A 41 10.18 -28.95 -10.28
C GLU A 41 9.78 -30.31 -9.69
N ARG A 42 9.85 -30.45 -8.36
CA ARG A 42 9.43 -31.67 -7.65
C ARG A 42 7.93 -31.92 -7.81
N PHE A 43 7.11 -30.88 -7.75
CA PHE A 43 5.68 -30.97 -7.99
C PHE A 43 5.38 -31.43 -9.43
N ALA A 44 5.99 -30.79 -10.43
CA ALA A 44 5.81 -31.15 -11.84
C ALA A 44 6.23 -32.60 -12.09
N THR A 45 7.32 -33.04 -11.47
CA THR A 45 7.81 -34.41 -11.56
C THR A 45 6.83 -35.42 -10.96
N ALA A 46 6.22 -35.09 -9.81
CA ALA A 46 5.19 -35.91 -9.17
C ALA A 46 3.87 -35.93 -9.96
N LEU A 47 3.43 -34.76 -10.43
CA LEU A 47 2.21 -34.57 -11.21
C LEU A 47 2.23 -35.40 -12.50
N PHE A 48 3.31 -35.29 -13.27
CA PHE A 48 3.47 -35.99 -14.54
C PHE A 48 4.02 -37.41 -14.39
N GLU A 49 4.46 -37.83 -13.20
CA GLU A 49 5.17 -39.10 -12.97
C GLU A 49 6.34 -39.29 -13.95
N GLN A 50 7.05 -38.20 -14.22
CA GLN A 50 8.10 -38.10 -15.22
C GLN A 50 9.03 -36.96 -14.81
N GLN A 51 10.34 -37.13 -14.99
CA GLN A 51 11.30 -36.04 -14.73
C GLN A 51 10.91 -34.77 -15.51
N ALA A 52 10.79 -33.66 -14.78
CA ALA A 52 10.38 -32.38 -15.32
C ALA A 52 11.25 -31.26 -14.74
N ASP A 53 11.72 -30.37 -15.60
CA ASP A 53 12.49 -29.18 -15.25
C ASP A 53 11.59 -27.95 -15.32
N VAL A 54 11.68 -27.07 -14.32
CA VAL A 54 10.95 -25.80 -14.29
C VAL A 54 11.97 -24.66 -14.17
N ASN A 55 11.87 -23.68 -15.05
CA ASN A 55 12.71 -22.48 -15.04
C ASN A 55 11.83 -21.24 -14.96
N TYR A 56 12.20 -20.29 -14.08
CA TYR A 56 11.55 -18.98 -13.98
C TYR A 56 12.45 -17.90 -14.58
N PHE A 57 11.88 -17.04 -15.43
CA PHE A 57 12.56 -15.91 -16.08
C PHE A 57 12.07 -14.58 -15.48
N PRO A 58 12.77 -13.99 -14.50
CA PRO A 58 12.29 -12.79 -13.79
C PRO A 58 12.05 -11.58 -14.69
N SER A 59 12.83 -11.41 -15.76
CA SER A 59 12.69 -10.28 -16.69
C SER A 59 11.41 -10.34 -17.52
N LEU A 60 10.81 -11.53 -17.68
CA LEU A 60 9.59 -11.76 -18.46
C LEU A 60 8.40 -12.10 -17.55
N ASP A 61 8.62 -12.28 -16.24
CA ASP A 61 7.69 -12.92 -15.31
C ASP A 61 7.03 -14.19 -15.89
N ALA A 62 7.84 -15.06 -16.51
CA ALA A 62 7.36 -16.23 -17.23
C ALA A 62 8.02 -17.51 -16.74
N PHE A 63 7.28 -18.62 -16.78
CA PHE A 63 7.77 -19.95 -16.47
C PHE A 63 7.97 -20.77 -17.74
N LYS A 64 9.00 -21.61 -17.75
CA LYS A 64 9.20 -22.63 -18.78
C LYS A 64 9.28 -23.99 -18.13
N VAL A 65 8.42 -24.90 -18.60
CA VAL A 65 8.38 -26.29 -18.16
C VAL A 65 8.88 -27.18 -19.29
N SER A 66 9.82 -28.05 -18.98
CA SER A 66 10.36 -29.06 -19.90
C SER A 66 10.23 -30.44 -19.29
N THR A 67 9.72 -31.41 -20.05
CA THR A 67 9.58 -32.80 -19.58
C THR A 67 9.54 -33.74 -20.78
N GLY A 68 9.79 -35.03 -20.53
CA GLY A 68 9.60 -36.08 -21.52
C GLY A 68 8.12 -36.31 -21.84
N MET A 69 7.85 -37.01 -22.94
CA MET A 69 6.47 -37.33 -23.33
C MET A 69 6.02 -38.66 -22.71
N ASN A 70 4.94 -38.64 -21.92
CA ASN A 70 4.26 -39.84 -21.43
C ASN A 70 2.73 -39.70 -21.55
N LEU A 71 1.95 -40.69 -21.08
CA LEU A 71 0.48 -40.64 -21.15
C LEU A 71 -0.12 -39.45 -20.37
N LYS A 72 0.46 -39.07 -19.24
CA LYS A 72 0.00 -37.93 -18.46
C LYS A 72 0.17 -36.62 -19.22
N VAL A 73 1.37 -36.36 -19.76
CA VAL A 73 1.69 -35.13 -20.50
C VAL A 73 0.94 -35.07 -21.84
N SER A 74 0.85 -36.19 -22.55
CA SER A 74 0.27 -36.24 -23.91
C SER A 74 -1.25 -36.37 -23.96
N ARG A 75 -1.90 -36.84 -22.89
CA ARG A 75 -3.35 -37.11 -22.86
C ARG A 75 -4.03 -36.55 -21.62
N GLU A 76 -3.62 -36.99 -20.43
CA GLU A 76 -4.32 -36.63 -19.18
C GLU A 76 -4.33 -35.13 -18.93
N TYR A 77 -3.19 -34.47 -19.12
CA TYR A 77 -3.01 -33.03 -18.99
C TYR A 77 -2.84 -32.36 -20.35
N ALA A 78 -3.43 -32.90 -21.42
CA ALA A 78 -3.41 -32.28 -22.74
C ALA A 78 -4.79 -31.84 -23.19
N VAL A 79 -4.84 -30.80 -24.02
CA VAL A 79 -6.06 -30.33 -24.68
C VAL A 79 -5.80 -30.22 -26.18
N THR A 80 -6.64 -30.88 -26.98
CA THR A 80 -6.61 -30.75 -28.44
C THR A 80 -7.82 -29.93 -28.88
N PRO A 81 -7.63 -28.63 -29.21
CA PRO A 81 -8.70 -27.81 -29.76
C PRO A 81 -9.08 -28.26 -31.17
N LYS A 82 -10.24 -27.81 -31.66
CA LYS A 82 -10.77 -28.07 -33.02
C LYS A 82 -9.83 -27.61 -34.13
N SER A 83 -8.90 -26.69 -33.85
CA SER A 83 -7.83 -26.28 -34.77
C SER A 83 -6.74 -27.34 -34.96
N GLY A 84 -6.74 -28.42 -34.18
CA GLY A 84 -5.86 -29.58 -34.32
C GLY A 84 -4.48 -29.45 -33.67
N ARG A 85 -4.15 -28.30 -33.08
CA ARG A 85 -2.86 -28.08 -32.38
C ARG A 85 -2.96 -28.39 -30.89
N THR A 86 -2.56 -29.60 -30.51
CA THR A 86 -2.58 -30.03 -29.11
C THR A 86 -1.67 -29.17 -28.24
N THR A 87 -2.22 -28.69 -27.13
CA THR A 87 -1.48 -28.08 -26.01
C THR A 87 -1.24 -29.17 -24.97
N TYR A 88 0.03 -29.47 -24.71
CA TYR A 88 0.45 -30.55 -23.82
C TYR A 88 0.57 -30.11 -22.36
N GLY A 89 0.72 -31.09 -21.45
CA GLY A 89 0.76 -30.88 -20.01
C GLY A 89 1.78 -29.84 -19.55
N TYR A 90 2.97 -29.82 -20.13
CA TYR A 90 3.99 -28.82 -19.75
C TYR A 90 3.52 -27.38 -20.04
N THR A 91 2.87 -27.13 -21.18
CA THR A 91 2.34 -25.80 -21.51
C THR A 91 1.12 -25.44 -20.66
N LEU A 92 0.26 -26.41 -20.33
CA LEU A 92 -0.81 -26.14 -19.37
C LEU A 92 -0.28 -25.84 -17.97
N LEU A 93 0.82 -26.47 -17.55
CA LEU A 93 1.46 -26.17 -16.28
C LEU A 93 2.12 -24.79 -16.28
N GLU A 94 2.70 -24.34 -17.40
CA GLU A 94 3.16 -22.95 -17.59
C GLU A 94 2.01 -21.96 -17.33
N HIS A 95 0.85 -22.17 -17.97
CA HIS A 95 -0.34 -21.36 -17.71
C HIS A 95 -0.82 -21.44 -16.25
N ALA A 96 -0.73 -22.61 -15.63
CA ALA A 96 -1.13 -22.79 -14.24
C ALA A 96 -0.23 -22.00 -13.26
N LEU A 97 1.09 -22.02 -13.49
CA LEU A 97 2.10 -21.24 -12.75
C LEU A 97 1.93 -19.72 -12.96
N GLU A 98 1.55 -19.31 -14.16
CA GLU A 98 1.38 -17.88 -14.49
C GLU A 98 0.00 -17.32 -14.12
N ASN A 99 -0.85 -18.16 -13.53
CA ASN A 99 -2.25 -17.82 -13.23
C ASN A 99 -3.05 -17.37 -14.48
N THR A 100 -2.81 -18.01 -15.63
CA THR A 100 -3.48 -17.72 -16.90
C THR A 100 -4.27 -18.93 -17.42
N THR A 101 -5.02 -18.76 -18.51
CA THR A 101 -5.68 -19.86 -19.23
C THR A 101 -5.49 -19.65 -20.73
N PRO A 102 -5.12 -20.69 -21.50
CA PRO A 102 -4.94 -20.57 -22.94
C PRO A 102 -6.28 -20.27 -23.64
N PHE A 103 -6.22 -19.43 -24.67
CA PHE A 103 -7.37 -19.10 -25.51
C PHE A 103 -7.28 -19.84 -26.84
N PHE A 104 -8.31 -20.64 -27.17
CA PHE A 104 -8.34 -21.45 -28.39
C PHE A 104 -9.38 -20.93 -29.38
N THR A 105 -9.02 -20.95 -30.67
CA THR A 105 -9.92 -20.59 -31.77
C THR A 105 -9.80 -21.60 -32.91
N TYR A 106 -10.87 -21.75 -33.69
CA TYR A 106 -10.90 -22.53 -34.92
C TYR A 106 -11.57 -21.75 -36.06
N GLU A 107 -11.29 -22.14 -37.30
CA GLU A 107 -11.80 -21.45 -38.48
C GLU A 107 -13.07 -22.12 -39.01
N VAL A 108 -14.08 -21.32 -39.31
CA VAL A 108 -15.36 -21.75 -39.88
C VAL A 108 -15.56 -21.07 -41.23
N SER A 109 -15.87 -21.85 -42.27
CA SER A 109 -16.19 -21.31 -43.61
C SER A 109 -17.65 -20.86 -43.67
N MET A 110 -17.88 -19.60 -44.05
CA MET A 110 -19.22 -19.01 -44.19
C MET A 110 -19.77 -19.09 -45.62
N GLY A 111 -19.07 -19.81 -46.53
CA GLY A 111 -19.36 -19.80 -47.96
C GLY A 111 -18.81 -18.55 -48.67
N GLY A 112 -18.59 -18.65 -49.98
CA GLY A 112 -18.07 -17.53 -50.79
C GLY A 112 -16.59 -17.18 -50.54
N GLY A 113 -15.79 -18.10 -50.00
CA GLY A 113 -14.35 -17.92 -49.77
C GLY A 113 -13.98 -17.10 -48.52
N LYS A 114 -14.95 -16.75 -47.67
CA LYS A 114 -14.70 -16.05 -46.39
C LYS A 114 -14.65 -17.04 -45.22
N THR A 115 -13.60 -16.96 -44.41
CA THR A 115 -13.44 -17.69 -43.15
C THR A 115 -13.58 -16.73 -41.96
N ILE A 116 -14.16 -17.20 -40.87
CA ILE A 116 -14.21 -16.49 -39.58
C ILE A 116 -13.54 -17.34 -38.51
N ARG A 117 -12.89 -16.69 -37.54
CA ARG A 117 -12.36 -17.35 -36.35
C ARG A 117 -13.38 -17.33 -35.23
N MET A 118 -13.72 -18.51 -34.74
CA MET A 118 -14.63 -18.68 -33.61
C MET A 118 -13.89 -19.24 -32.40
N PRO A 119 -14.22 -18.81 -31.16
CA PRO A 119 -13.67 -19.40 -29.95
C PRO A 119 -14.06 -20.87 -29.81
N ASP A 120 -13.11 -21.70 -29.38
CA ASP A 120 -13.35 -23.10 -29.02
C ASP A 120 -13.68 -23.20 -27.52
N ASN A 121 -14.92 -22.89 -27.16
CA ASN A 121 -15.35 -22.85 -25.76
C ASN A 121 -15.15 -24.18 -25.02
N GLU A 122 -15.30 -25.31 -25.71
CA GLU A 122 -15.09 -26.64 -25.13
C GLU A 122 -13.61 -26.84 -24.75
N ALA A 123 -12.68 -26.52 -25.65
CA ALA A 123 -11.25 -26.61 -25.38
C ALA A 123 -10.79 -25.64 -24.29
N ILE A 124 -11.32 -24.40 -24.28
CA ILE A 124 -11.00 -23.38 -23.27
C ILE A 124 -11.47 -23.86 -21.89
N GLN A 125 -12.71 -24.33 -21.77
CA GLN A 125 -13.26 -24.83 -20.51
C GLN A 125 -12.49 -26.06 -20.01
N LEU A 126 -12.12 -26.98 -20.91
CA LEU A 126 -11.33 -28.16 -20.56
C LEU A 126 -9.92 -27.79 -20.07
N ALA A 127 -9.27 -26.80 -20.71
CA ALA A 127 -7.96 -26.31 -20.26
C ALA A 127 -8.05 -25.65 -18.89
N HIS A 128 -9.06 -24.80 -18.66
CA HIS A 128 -9.32 -24.21 -17.36
C HIS A 128 -9.49 -25.29 -16.28
N GLN A 129 -10.32 -26.31 -16.54
CA GLN A 129 -10.52 -27.41 -15.59
C GLN A 129 -9.19 -28.14 -15.27
N LYS A 130 -8.36 -28.43 -16.27
CA LYS A 130 -7.06 -29.09 -16.04
C LYS A 130 -6.09 -28.20 -15.27
N ILE A 131 -6.10 -26.89 -15.53
CA ILE A 131 -5.29 -25.91 -14.79
C ILE A 131 -5.70 -25.87 -13.32
N GLU A 132 -7.01 -25.80 -13.03
CA GLU A 132 -7.50 -25.83 -11.65
C GLU A 132 -7.16 -27.14 -10.93
N LEU A 133 -7.20 -28.28 -11.65
CA LEU A 133 -6.74 -29.56 -11.10
C LEU A 133 -5.25 -29.52 -10.74
N MET A 134 -4.40 -28.93 -11.58
CA MET A 134 -2.98 -28.75 -11.27
C MET A 134 -2.78 -27.83 -10.07
N ARG A 135 -3.51 -26.71 -9.98
CA ARG A 135 -3.41 -25.77 -8.87
C ARG A 135 -3.85 -26.41 -7.56
N GLY A 136 -5.01 -27.08 -7.53
CA GLY A 136 -5.47 -27.82 -6.35
C GLY A 136 -4.49 -28.93 -5.95
N GLY A 137 -4.00 -29.70 -6.93
CA GLY A 137 -3.01 -30.75 -6.71
C GLY A 137 -1.70 -30.24 -6.11
N PHE A 138 -1.27 -29.01 -6.44
CA PHE A 138 -0.11 -28.40 -5.81
C PHE A 138 -0.32 -28.14 -4.32
N ILE A 139 -1.51 -27.66 -3.92
CA ILE A 139 -1.84 -27.41 -2.52
C ILE A 139 -1.85 -28.70 -1.71
N ASP A 140 -2.42 -29.76 -2.28
CA ASP A 140 -2.43 -31.07 -1.61
C ASP A 140 -1.02 -31.67 -1.53
N TRP A 141 -0.23 -31.56 -2.60
CA TRP A 141 1.17 -31.98 -2.61
C TRP A 141 2.02 -31.23 -1.57
N LEU A 142 1.78 -29.92 -1.38
CA LEU A 142 2.45 -29.12 -0.34
C LEU A 142 2.16 -29.65 1.07
N LYS A 143 0.94 -30.15 1.34
CA LYS A 143 0.58 -30.72 2.65
C LYS A 143 1.33 -32.02 2.95
N GLU A 144 1.72 -32.76 1.91
CA GLU A 144 2.46 -34.02 2.02
C GLU A 144 3.98 -33.82 2.14
N LEU A 145 4.47 -32.59 2.03
CA LEU A 145 5.90 -32.30 2.17
C LEU A 145 6.43 -32.71 3.56
N PRO A 146 7.70 -33.16 3.62
CA PRO A 146 8.37 -33.38 4.89
C PRO A 146 8.38 -32.12 5.77
N GLU A 147 8.35 -32.32 7.08
CA GLU A 147 8.33 -31.24 8.07
C GLU A 147 9.49 -30.23 7.89
N GLY A 148 10.66 -30.70 7.46
CA GLY A 148 11.80 -29.82 7.18
C GLY A 148 11.56 -28.84 6.02
N ASP A 149 10.86 -29.28 4.97
CA ASP A 149 10.49 -28.43 3.83
C ASP A 149 9.42 -27.40 4.23
N LYS A 150 8.42 -27.83 5.01
CA LYS A 150 7.37 -26.93 5.54
C LYS A 150 7.97 -25.81 6.38
N LYS A 151 8.89 -26.14 7.30
CA LYS A 151 9.62 -25.15 8.11
C LYS A 151 10.49 -24.21 7.27
N GLN A 152 11.04 -24.70 6.16
CA GLN A 152 11.81 -23.85 5.24
C GLN A 152 10.90 -22.81 4.56
N LEU A 153 9.74 -23.22 4.06
CA LEU A 153 8.76 -22.33 3.43
C LEU A 153 8.17 -21.34 4.44
N GLU A 154 7.83 -21.81 5.64
CA GLU A 154 7.38 -20.97 6.76
C GLU A 154 8.42 -19.88 7.07
N LYS A 155 9.68 -20.27 7.25
CA LYS A 155 10.75 -19.32 7.53
C LYS A 155 10.90 -18.30 6.40
N LEU A 156 10.91 -18.75 5.15
CA LEU A 156 11.08 -17.86 3.99
C LEU A 156 9.94 -16.83 3.91
N TYR A 157 8.71 -17.27 4.12
CA TYR A 157 7.56 -16.37 4.14
C TYR A 157 7.67 -15.35 5.25
N ASN A 158 7.99 -15.79 6.47
CA ASN A 158 8.08 -14.89 7.62
C ASN A 158 9.24 -13.89 7.49
N ASP A 159 10.40 -14.34 7.02
CA ASP A 159 11.57 -13.48 6.83
C ASP A 159 11.33 -12.44 5.70
N THR A 160 10.47 -12.74 4.72
CA THR A 160 10.22 -11.89 3.56
C THR A 160 9.02 -10.95 3.74
N TYR A 161 7.90 -11.45 4.28
CA TYR A 161 6.62 -10.73 4.34
C TYR A 161 6.17 -10.43 5.77
N ASN A 162 6.25 -11.41 6.68
CA ASN A 162 5.90 -11.20 8.09
C ASN A 162 7.11 -10.73 8.91
N CYS A 163 7.74 -9.63 8.46
CA CYS A 163 8.93 -9.07 9.07
C CYS A 163 8.76 -7.61 9.51
N TYR A 164 7.53 -7.08 9.43
CA TYR A 164 7.20 -5.71 9.82
C TYR A 164 6.24 -5.71 11.01
N VAL A 165 6.62 -4.95 12.04
CA VAL A 165 5.73 -4.63 13.16
C VAL A 165 5.50 -3.12 13.18
N LEU A 166 4.23 -2.73 13.25
CA LEU A 166 3.88 -1.33 13.37
C LEU A 166 4.39 -0.78 14.69
N ARG A 167 5.09 0.35 14.64
CA ARG A 167 5.54 1.03 15.86
C ARG A 167 4.33 1.44 16.69
N GLU A 168 4.30 0.98 17.93
CA GLU A 168 3.33 1.44 18.92
C GLU A 168 3.76 2.79 19.51
N PHE A 169 2.79 3.66 19.73
CA PHE A 169 3.00 4.98 20.34
C PHE A 169 2.19 5.05 21.63
N ASP A 170 2.87 4.97 22.77
CA ASP A 170 2.24 5.19 24.07
C ASP A 170 2.43 6.65 24.52
N GLY A 171 1.34 7.41 24.49
CA GLY A 171 1.28 8.80 24.94
C GLY A 171 0.82 8.98 26.38
N SER A 172 0.68 7.91 27.17
CA SER A 172 0.18 7.95 28.56
C SER A 172 0.97 8.89 29.47
N HIS A 173 2.26 9.08 29.18
CA HIS A 173 3.18 9.96 29.89
C HIS A 173 2.99 11.47 29.57
N LEU A 174 2.17 11.82 28.57
CA LEU A 174 1.89 13.20 28.21
C LEU A 174 0.85 13.82 29.18
N ASN A 175 1.17 15.01 29.67
CA ASN A 175 0.38 15.70 30.70
C ASN A 175 -0.45 16.89 30.19
N PHE A 176 -0.27 17.30 28.93
CA PHE A 176 -0.99 18.39 28.26
C PHE A 176 -1.21 19.65 29.13
N PRO A 177 -0.13 20.34 29.55
CA PRO A 177 -0.25 21.50 30.44
C PRO A 177 -1.16 22.60 29.85
N GLY A 178 -2.08 23.11 30.68
CA GLY A 178 -3.04 24.15 30.28
C GLY A 178 -4.34 23.63 29.65
N LEU A 179 -4.47 22.31 29.45
CA LEU A 179 -5.72 21.70 29.00
C LEU A 179 -6.81 21.81 30.07
N ASP A 180 -7.88 22.54 29.77
CA ASP A 180 -9.03 22.68 30.66
C ASP A 180 -10.02 21.53 30.45
N LYS A 181 -9.76 20.43 31.16
CA LYS A 181 -10.60 19.23 31.15
C LYS A 181 -12.03 19.49 31.65
N LYS A 182 -12.19 20.42 32.61
CA LYS A 182 -13.49 20.78 33.18
C LYS A 182 -14.36 21.53 32.17
N ALA A 183 -13.79 22.51 31.46
CA ALA A 183 -14.49 23.23 30.40
C ALA A 183 -14.89 22.32 29.22
N LEU A 184 -14.10 21.28 28.96
CA LEU A 184 -14.40 20.25 27.97
C LEU A 184 -15.41 19.19 28.45
N GLY A 185 -15.73 19.15 29.75
CA GLY A 185 -16.64 18.16 30.32
C GLY A 185 -16.08 16.73 30.32
N ILE A 186 -14.76 16.57 30.35
CA ILE A 186 -14.07 15.26 30.35
C ILE A 186 -13.25 15.09 31.62
N GLU A 187 -13.08 13.84 32.06
CA GLU A 187 -12.15 13.50 33.14
C GLU A 187 -10.70 13.53 32.65
N ASP A 188 -10.45 12.97 31.47
CA ASP A 188 -9.16 12.99 30.78
C ASP A 188 -9.32 12.74 29.28
N LEU A 189 -8.23 12.92 28.51
CA LEU A 189 -8.17 12.48 27.12
C LEU A 189 -8.18 10.95 27.03
N TYR A 190 -8.82 10.41 26.01
CA TYR A 190 -8.75 8.98 25.72
C TYR A 190 -7.31 8.54 25.42
N SER A 191 -6.97 7.30 25.76
CA SER A 191 -5.66 6.71 25.44
C SER A 191 -5.32 6.84 23.96
N SER A 192 -6.29 6.62 23.06
CA SER A 192 -6.12 6.80 21.61
C SER A 192 -5.73 8.22 21.21
N GLN A 193 -6.28 9.24 21.87
CA GLN A 193 -5.95 10.65 21.61
C GLN A 193 -4.53 10.98 22.07
N LYS A 194 -4.13 10.48 23.25
CA LYS A 194 -2.77 10.64 23.78
C LYS A 194 -1.75 9.95 22.88
N ASN A 195 -2.05 8.72 22.46
CA ASN A 195 -1.21 7.93 21.56
C ASN A 195 -1.06 8.58 20.18
N ALA A 196 -2.16 9.12 19.63
CA ALA A 196 -2.13 9.86 18.37
C ALA A 196 -1.32 11.16 18.49
N ALA A 197 -1.49 11.92 19.58
CA ALA A 197 -0.67 13.11 19.83
C ALA A 197 0.82 12.75 19.94
N TRP A 198 1.16 11.66 20.64
CA TRP A 198 2.53 11.18 20.75
C TRP A 198 3.12 10.74 19.40
N ARG A 199 2.34 10.04 18.58
CA ARG A 199 2.72 9.70 17.20
C ARG A 199 3.04 10.93 16.37
N ILE A 200 2.18 11.95 16.42
CA ILE A 200 2.40 13.22 15.70
C ILE A 200 3.67 13.90 16.18
N ILE A 201 3.89 13.97 17.49
CA ILE A 201 5.08 14.60 18.11
C ILE A 201 6.37 13.89 17.68
N GLN A 202 6.41 12.56 17.76
CA GLN A 202 7.59 11.75 17.44
C GLN A 202 7.94 11.78 15.95
N ASN A 203 6.93 11.62 15.09
CA ASN A 203 7.14 11.52 13.65
C ASN A 203 7.10 12.87 12.93
N ARG A 204 6.75 13.95 13.64
CA ARG A 204 6.45 15.27 13.06
C ARG A 204 5.35 15.24 12.00
N GLY A 205 4.39 14.33 12.17
CA GLY A 205 3.27 14.10 11.25
C GLY A 205 2.65 12.72 11.44
N ALA A 206 1.34 12.63 11.19
CA ALA A 206 0.63 11.35 11.19
C ALA A 206 -0.72 11.48 10.45
N LEU A 207 -1.22 10.35 9.95
CA LEU A 207 -2.64 10.19 9.63
C LEU A 207 -3.37 9.72 10.89
N VAL A 208 -4.44 10.42 11.28
CA VAL A 208 -5.29 10.06 12.43
C VAL A 208 -6.66 9.66 11.91
N ASP A 209 -6.80 8.38 11.56
CA ASP A 209 -8.04 7.80 11.03
C ASP A 209 -8.88 7.15 12.14
N HIS A 210 -9.25 7.94 13.14
CA HIS A 210 -10.17 7.48 14.19
C HIS A 210 -11.62 7.53 13.70
N GLU A 211 -12.48 6.67 14.25
CA GLU A 211 -13.92 6.69 14.00
C GLU A 211 -14.56 8.05 14.34
N VAL A 212 -15.68 8.37 13.69
CA VAL A 212 -16.46 9.58 13.98
C VAL A 212 -16.90 9.57 15.45
N GLY A 213 -16.76 10.70 16.14
CA GLY A 213 -17.12 10.83 17.55
C GLY A 213 -15.98 10.59 18.55
N LEU A 214 -14.84 10.00 18.14
CA LEU A 214 -13.69 9.75 19.04
C LEU A 214 -12.81 10.98 19.34
N GLY A 215 -13.31 12.19 19.06
CA GLY A 215 -12.62 13.45 19.38
C GLY A 215 -11.39 13.73 18.52
N LYS A 216 -11.46 13.49 17.20
CA LYS A 216 -10.41 13.87 16.23
C LYS A 216 -10.05 15.35 16.32
N THR A 217 -11.04 16.23 16.48
CA THR A 217 -10.83 17.67 16.66
C THR A 217 -9.99 17.99 17.89
N LEU A 218 -10.31 17.37 19.03
CA LEU A 218 -9.55 17.56 20.27
C LEU A 218 -8.12 17.02 20.12
N THR A 219 -7.95 15.85 19.48
CA THR A 219 -6.63 15.26 19.18
C THR A 219 -5.75 16.23 18.38
N MET A 220 -6.30 16.83 17.33
CA MET A 220 -5.60 17.83 16.51
C MET A 220 -5.18 19.05 17.34
N ILE A 221 -6.06 19.57 18.19
CA ILE A 221 -5.81 20.74 19.04
C ILE A 221 -4.70 20.44 20.05
N VAL A 222 -4.81 19.33 20.79
CA VAL A 222 -3.82 18.99 21.84
C VAL A 222 -2.45 18.65 21.23
N ALA A 223 -2.42 17.99 20.06
CA ALA A 223 -1.17 17.73 19.36
C ALA A 223 -0.49 19.02 18.88
N ALA A 224 -1.24 19.96 18.30
CA ALA A 224 -0.71 21.25 17.85
C ALA A 224 -0.15 22.07 19.02
N GLN A 225 -0.91 22.17 20.12
CA GLN A 225 -0.50 22.88 21.33
C GLN A 225 0.75 22.25 21.94
N GLU A 226 0.80 20.92 22.04
CA GLU A 226 1.91 20.21 22.67
C GLU A 226 3.19 20.27 21.82
N MET A 227 3.08 20.14 20.49
CA MET A 227 4.22 20.36 19.59
C MET A 227 4.76 21.79 19.70
N LYS A 228 3.89 22.80 19.88
CA LYS A 228 4.33 24.17 20.11
C LYS A 228 5.05 24.30 21.45
N ARG A 229 4.45 23.78 22.52
CA ARG A 229 4.99 23.83 23.89
C ARG A 229 6.36 23.17 23.99
N LEU A 230 6.56 22.06 23.27
CA LEU A 230 7.83 21.33 23.19
C LEU A 230 8.86 21.99 22.25
N GLY A 231 8.50 23.09 21.57
CA GLY A 231 9.39 23.80 20.65
C GLY A 231 9.66 23.06 19.34
N ILE A 232 8.86 22.03 19.01
CA ILE A 232 8.96 21.28 17.76
C ILE A 232 8.48 22.14 16.58
N LEU A 233 7.48 22.98 16.84
CA LEU A 233 6.98 23.97 15.91
C LEU A 233 6.83 25.33 16.59
N HIS A 234 6.84 26.40 15.80
CA HIS A 234 6.79 27.77 16.33
C HIS A 234 5.42 28.43 16.17
N LYS A 235 4.70 28.13 15.09
CA LYS A 235 3.45 28.80 14.72
C LYS A 235 2.55 27.80 13.99
N PRO A 236 1.82 26.94 14.73
CA PRO A 236 1.01 25.91 14.12
C PRO A 236 -0.19 26.54 13.41
N MET A 237 -0.61 25.90 12.33
CA MET A 237 -1.79 26.29 11.57
C MET A 237 -2.69 25.07 11.38
N ILE A 238 -3.98 25.23 11.68
CA ILE A 238 -5.02 24.24 11.42
C ILE A 238 -5.84 24.72 10.23
N ILE A 239 -5.94 23.89 9.20
CA ILE A 239 -6.72 24.17 8.00
C ILE A 239 -7.93 23.25 7.99
N ALA A 240 -9.12 23.82 7.84
CA ALA A 240 -10.37 23.06 7.93
C ALA A 240 -11.37 23.43 6.84
N LEU A 241 -12.40 22.60 6.69
CA LEU A 241 -13.56 22.93 5.86
C LEU A 241 -14.32 24.11 6.48
N LYS A 242 -14.94 24.92 5.61
CA LYS A 242 -15.70 26.12 6.01
C LYS A 242 -16.80 25.80 7.04
N ALA A 243 -17.42 24.63 6.95
CA ALA A 243 -18.47 24.19 7.87
C ALA A 243 -17.96 23.85 9.29
N ASN A 244 -16.66 23.53 9.45
CA ASN A 244 -16.12 22.99 10.69
C ASN A 244 -15.19 23.95 11.42
N VAL A 245 -14.72 25.01 10.75
CA VAL A 245 -13.67 25.90 11.26
C VAL A 245 -14.08 26.63 12.54
N ASP A 246 -15.33 27.07 12.63
CA ASP A 246 -15.90 27.72 13.81
C ASP A 246 -15.92 26.76 15.01
N GLN A 247 -16.40 25.52 14.80
CA GLN A 247 -16.45 24.49 15.83
C GLN A 247 -15.04 24.13 16.34
N ILE A 248 -14.04 24.08 15.44
CA ILE A 248 -12.65 23.84 15.82
C ILE A 248 -12.13 24.99 16.68
N ALA A 249 -12.36 26.25 16.29
CA ALA A 249 -11.93 27.41 17.05
C ALA A 249 -12.58 27.47 18.44
N GLU A 250 -13.89 27.20 18.54
CA GLU A 250 -14.60 27.09 19.82
C GLU A 250 -14.03 25.97 20.70
N THR A 251 -13.81 24.80 20.12
CA THR A 251 -13.21 23.67 20.84
C THR A 251 -11.80 24.01 21.32
N TYR A 252 -11.01 24.73 20.53
CA TYR A 252 -9.67 25.19 20.92
C TYR A 252 -9.74 26.14 22.10
N ARG A 253 -10.61 27.16 22.06
CA ARG A 253 -10.78 28.11 23.17
C ARG A 253 -11.25 27.43 24.45
N LYS A 254 -12.14 26.43 24.34
CA LYS A 254 -12.57 25.61 25.48
C LYS A 254 -11.43 24.76 26.04
N ALA A 255 -10.66 24.12 25.16
CA ALA A 255 -9.55 23.25 25.54
C ALA A 255 -8.38 24.02 26.17
N TYR A 256 -8.03 25.19 25.64
CA TYR A 256 -6.92 26.01 26.13
C TYR A 256 -7.35 27.48 26.22
N PRO A 257 -8.03 27.90 27.31
CA PRO A 257 -8.57 29.25 27.43
C PRO A 257 -7.53 30.38 27.38
N ASN A 258 -6.28 30.07 27.77
CA ASN A 258 -5.17 31.03 27.78
C ASN A 258 -4.37 31.05 26.46
N ALA A 259 -4.71 30.19 25.48
CA ALA A 259 -4.01 30.15 24.20
C ALA A 259 -4.42 31.34 23.32
N ARG A 260 -3.42 32.03 22.76
CA ARG A 260 -3.63 33.08 21.78
C ARG A 260 -3.88 32.44 20.42
N ILE A 261 -5.14 32.29 20.04
CA ILE A 261 -5.51 31.78 18.71
C ILE A 261 -5.94 32.92 17.77
N LEU A 262 -5.51 32.82 16.51
CA LEU A 262 -6.02 33.66 15.43
C LEU A 262 -7.00 32.86 14.59
N PHE A 263 -8.25 33.32 14.54
CA PHE A 263 -9.31 32.73 13.73
C PHE A 263 -10.09 33.88 13.06
N PRO A 264 -9.79 34.22 11.80
CA PRO A 264 -10.53 35.23 11.07
C PRO A 264 -11.89 34.68 10.61
N GLY A 265 -12.96 35.39 10.94
CA GLY A 265 -14.31 35.03 10.49
C GLY A 265 -14.45 35.12 8.97
N GLN A 266 -15.56 34.60 8.44
CA GLN A 266 -15.81 34.63 6.99
C GLN A 266 -15.82 36.04 6.40
N ASN A 267 -16.30 37.02 7.18
CA ASN A 267 -16.39 38.43 6.77
C ASN A 267 -15.07 39.19 6.97
N ASP A 268 -14.11 38.63 7.73
CA ASP A 268 -12.85 39.30 8.06
C ASP A 268 -11.77 39.10 6.98
N PHE A 269 -12.02 38.24 5.99
CA PHE A 269 -11.05 37.87 4.95
C PHE A 269 -11.31 38.55 3.59
N THR A 270 -11.92 39.74 3.62
CA THR A 270 -12.07 40.60 2.44
C THR A 270 -10.71 41.01 1.86
N PRO A 271 -10.61 41.35 0.56
CA PRO A 271 -9.33 41.78 -0.03
C PRO A 271 -8.64 42.92 0.74
N ALA A 272 -9.42 43.88 1.25
CA ALA A 272 -8.92 45.00 2.04
C ALA A 272 -8.35 44.59 3.41
N GLN A 273 -8.97 43.63 4.09
CA GLN A 273 -8.55 43.19 5.44
C GLN A 273 -7.51 42.06 5.41
N ARG A 274 -7.39 41.34 4.29
CA ARG A 274 -6.46 40.21 4.12
C ARG A 274 -5.00 40.59 4.41
N LEU A 275 -4.55 41.76 3.92
CA LEU A 275 -3.19 42.24 4.18
C LEU A 275 -2.94 42.44 5.68
N ARG A 276 -3.92 42.99 6.41
CA ARG A 276 -3.85 43.13 7.87
C ARG A 276 -3.68 41.76 8.54
N ILE A 277 -4.49 40.78 8.16
CA ILE A 277 -4.41 39.41 8.72
C ILE A 277 -3.04 38.78 8.43
N PHE A 278 -2.48 38.97 7.23
CA PHE A 278 -1.14 38.48 6.92
C PHE A 278 -0.05 39.13 7.79
N HIS A 279 -0.17 40.43 8.04
CA HIS A 279 0.70 41.11 9.00
C HIS A 279 0.51 40.60 10.43
N GLU A 280 -0.73 40.33 10.86
CA GLU A 280 -1.02 39.74 12.17
C GLU A 280 -0.43 38.33 12.30
N ILE A 281 -0.57 37.49 11.26
CA ILE A 281 0.04 36.16 11.19
C ILE A 281 1.56 36.28 11.27
N LYS A 282 2.18 37.19 10.51
CA LYS A 282 3.64 37.35 10.43
C LYS A 282 4.22 37.85 11.76
N ASN A 283 3.68 38.93 12.30
CA ASN A 283 4.34 39.72 13.34
C ASN A 283 4.03 39.25 14.77
N ASN A 284 2.96 38.47 14.98
CA ASN A 284 2.59 38.00 16.30
C ASN A 284 2.98 36.53 16.55
N ASN A 285 3.12 36.19 17.83
CA ASN A 285 3.35 34.83 18.30
C ASN A 285 2.02 34.16 18.69
N TRP A 286 1.30 33.67 17.69
CA TRP A 286 0.04 32.93 17.87
C TRP A 286 0.29 31.49 18.30
N ASP A 287 -0.45 31.02 19.29
CA ASP A 287 -0.45 29.62 19.76
C ASP A 287 -1.07 28.67 18.75
N CYS A 288 -2.04 29.13 17.98
CA CYS A 288 -2.48 28.48 16.75
C CYS A 288 -3.16 29.48 15.81
N ILE A 289 -3.02 29.26 14.52
CA ILE A 289 -3.81 29.96 13.49
C ILE A 289 -4.80 28.95 12.92
N ILE A 290 -6.06 29.34 12.76
CA ILE A 290 -7.11 28.46 12.23
C ILE A 290 -7.69 29.13 10.99
N LEU A 291 -7.58 28.47 9.84
CA LEU A 291 -8.04 28.99 8.54
C LEU A 291 -8.92 27.96 7.82
N THR A 292 -9.74 28.46 6.90
CA THR A 292 -10.36 27.59 5.89
C THR A 292 -9.37 27.29 4.76
N HIS A 293 -9.65 26.25 3.97
CA HIS A 293 -8.87 25.94 2.76
C HIS A 293 -8.79 27.12 1.79
N ASP A 294 -9.90 27.83 1.57
CA ASP A 294 -9.95 29.03 0.71
C ASP A 294 -9.10 30.19 1.26
N GLN A 295 -9.15 30.43 2.58
CA GLN A 295 -8.31 31.45 3.22
C GLN A 295 -6.81 31.09 3.12
N PHE A 296 -6.47 29.81 3.31
CA PHE A 296 -5.09 29.33 3.17
C PHE A 296 -4.57 29.48 1.74
N GLY A 297 -5.37 29.11 0.73
CA GLY A 297 -5.01 29.24 -0.69
C GLY A 297 -4.79 30.68 -1.15
N LYS A 298 -5.23 31.67 -0.37
CA LYS A 298 -5.01 33.10 -0.62
C LYS A 298 -3.69 33.63 -0.06
N ILE A 299 -2.95 32.84 0.72
CA ILE A 299 -1.61 33.20 1.20
C ILE A 299 -0.64 33.12 0.01
N PRO A 300 0.04 34.22 -0.35
CA PRO A 300 0.94 34.22 -1.49
C PRO A 300 2.13 33.30 -1.23
N GLN A 301 2.45 32.47 -2.22
CA GLN A 301 3.71 31.72 -2.25
C GLN A 301 4.86 32.67 -2.56
N SER A 302 6.03 32.43 -1.98
CA SER A 302 7.25 33.18 -2.33
C SER A 302 7.60 32.99 -3.82
N PRO A 303 8.06 34.03 -4.54
CA PRO A 303 8.45 33.93 -5.95
C PRO A 303 9.48 32.82 -6.24
N GLU A 304 10.38 32.55 -5.30
CA GLU A 304 11.41 31.52 -5.41
C GLU A 304 10.80 30.12 -5.48
N ILE A 305 9.83 29.83 -4.61
CA ILE A 305 9.09 28.55 -4.61
C ILE A 305 8.23 28.43 -5.87
N GLN A 306 7.57 29.51 -6.31
CA GLN A 306 6.81 29.49 -7.57
C GLN A 306 7.72 29.13 -8.75
N LYS A 307 8.91 29.74 -8.82
CA LYS A 307 9.90 29.43 -9.85
C LYS A 307 10.34 27.96 -9.80
N GLN A 308 10.60 27.41 -8.61
CA GLN A 308 10.98 26.00 -8.45
C GLN A 308 9.86 25.06 -8.92
N ILE A 309 8.61 25.33 -8.55
CA ILE A 309 7.45 24.55 -9.01
C ILE A 309 7.35 24.60 -10.53
N PHE A 310 7.38 25.80 -11.13
CA PHE A 310 7.32 25.95 -12.58
C PHE A 310 8.48 25.27 -13.32
N GLN A 311 9.69 25.29 -12.75
CA GLN A 311 10.82 24.56 -13.31
C GLN A 311 10.63 23.04 -13.25
N SER A 312 10.06 22.52 -12.16
CA SER A 312 9.74 21.11 -12.03
C SER A 312 8.64 20.69 -13.02
N GLU A 313 7.57 21.46 -13.14
CA GLU A 313 6.48 21.22 -14.10
C GLU A 313 7.00 21.27 -15.54
N LEU A 314 7.83 22.27 -15.87
CA LEU A 314 8.47 22.37 -17.17
C LEU A 314 9.35 21.13 -17.45
N GLY A 315 10.11 20.67 -16.46
CA GLY A 315 10.94 19.47 -16.58
C GLY A 315 10.12 18.20 -16.82
N ASN A 316 8.96 18.07 -16.18
CA ASN A 316 8.04 16.95 -16.40
C ASN A 316 7.45 17.00 -17.82
N VAL A 317 6.95 18.15 -18.25
CA VAL A 317 6.39 18.34 -19.60
C VAL A 317 7.44 18.06 -20.68
N VAL A 318 8.71 18.48 -20.48
CA VAL A 318 9.79 18.17 -21.41
C VAL A 318 10.05 16.67 -21.49
N LYS A 319 10.11 15.95 -20.36
CA LYS A 319 10.27 14.48 -20.35
C LYS A 319 9.09 13.77 -21.01
N ASP A 320 7.88 14.27 -20.81
CA ASP A 320 6.68 13.71 -21.45
C ASP A 320 6.74 13.89 -22.97
N LEU A 321 7.21 15.06 -23.45
CA LEU A 321 7.43 15.32 -24.87
C LEU A 321 8.53 14.41 -25.45
N GLU A 322 9.67 14.25 -24.77
CA GLU A 322 10.72 13.31 -25.18
C GLU A 322 10.18 11.87 -25.28
N THR A 323 9.37 11.45 -24.30
CA THR A 323 8.74 10.12 -24.28
C THR A 323 7.76 9.93 -25.45
N VAL A 324 6.97 10.96 -25.80
CA VAL A 324 6.06 10.95 -26.96
C VAL A 324 6.84 10.86 -28.28
N GLN A 325 7.99 11.56 -28.37
CA GLN A 325 8.91 11.46 -29.51
C GLN A 325 9.50 10.06 -29.65
N ASP A 326 9.98 9.47 -28.55
CA ASP A 326 10.55 8.11 -28.54
C ASP A 326 9.51 7.03 -28.87
N LEU A 327 8.24 7.27 -28.55
CA LEU A 327 7.10 6.41 -28.89
C LEU A 327 6.57 6.63 -30.32
N GLY A 328 7.16 7.52 -31.10
CA GLY A 328 6.80 7.77 -32.51
C GLY A 328 5.54 8.63 -32.70
N GLY A 329 5.12 9.39 -31.70
CA GLY A 329 4.04 10.38 -31.83
C GLY A 329 4.53 11.69 -32.46
N ASP A 330 3.78 12.23 -33.42
CA ASP A 330 4.06 13.54 -34.00
C ASP A 330 3.78 14.66 -32.98
N ILE A 331 4.83 15.40 -32.61
CA ILE A 331 4.70 16.61 -31.78
C ILE A 331 4.53 17.80 -32.74
N SER A 332 3.28 18.25 -32.90
CA SER A 332 2.99 19.53 -33.56
C SER A 332 3.64 20.66 -32.77
N LYS A 333 4.41 21.51 -33.48
CA LYS A 333 4.96 22.76 -32.96
C LYS A 333 3.91 23.76 -32.51
#